data_AF-A0A358HPW0-F1
#
_entry.id   AF-A0A358HPW0-F1
#
_cell.length_a   1.000
_cell.length_b   1.000
_cell.length_c   1.000
_cell.angle_alpha   90.00
_cell.angle_beta   90.00
_cell.angle_gamma   90.00
#
_symmetry.space_group_name_H-M   'P 1'
#
loop_
_entity.id
_entity.type
_entity.pdbx_description
1 polymer ?
#
loop_
_entity_poly.entity_id
_entity_poly.type
_entity_poly.pdbx_seq_one_letter_code
_entity_poly.pdbx_strand_id
1 'polypeptide(L)'
;SVEDILMVYDEAFRSGDVSKWGELNREFHDRLYRASNRPKTLEIIRMIGNNTVRFAQAQLALSGETDRAEREHHQIFEACKAGNVDEAVGLLADHIENSANSLMDCLRNARQ
;
A
#
# COMPACT_ATOMS: atom_id res chain seq x y z
N SER A 1 -2.68 -5.24 16.01
CA SER A 1 -2.29 -3.83 15.87
C SER A 1 -2.04 -3.51 14.39
N VAL A 2 -1.47 -2.35 14.07
CA VAL A 2 -0.95 -2.06 12.72
C VAL A 2 0.39 -2.78 12.51
N GLU A 3 1.19 -2.94 13.57
CA GLU A 3 2.42 -3.73 13.55
C GLU A 3 2.16 -5.20 13.17
N ASP A 4 1.14 -5.83 13.78
CA ASP A 4 0.83 -7.23 13.49
C ASP A 4 0.45 -7.46 12.02
N ILE A 5 -0.25 -6.50 11.40
CA ILE A 5 -0.65 -6.65 9.99
C ILE A 5 0.55 -6.46 9.06
N LEU A 6 1.51 -5.59 9.40
CA LEU A 6 2.77 -5.47 8.65
C LEU A 6 3.59 -6.76 8.72
N MET A 7 3.66 -7.42 9.88
CA MET A 7 4.37 -8.71 9.97
C MET A 7 3.76 -9.80 9.06
N VAL A 8 2.43 -9.87 8.99
CA VAL A 8 1.73 -10.81 8.10
C VAL A 8 1.89 -10.41 6.63
N TYR A 9 1.94 -9.11 6.36
CA TYR A 9 2.18 -8.52 5.05
C TYR A 9 3.54 -8.95 4.49
N ASP A 10 4.59 -8.79 5.30
CA ASP A 10 5.97 -9.14 4.93
C ASP A 10 6.13 -10.64 4.67
N GLU A 11 5.41 -11.48 5.41
CA GLU A 11 5.41 -12.93 5.19
C GLU A 11 4.64 -13.34 3.91
N ALA A 12 3.51 -12.70 3.62
CA ALA A 12 2.75 -12.96 2.39
C ALA A 12 3.54 -12.59 1.12
N PHE A 13 4.43 -11.60 1.21
CA PHE A 13 5.36 -11.31 0.12
C PHE A 13 6.35 -12.44 -0.13
N ARG A 14 6.98 -12.95 0.94
CA ARG A 14 7.98 -14.03 0.82
C ARG A 14 7.40 -15.30 0.20
N SER A 15 6.11 -15.55 0.40
CA SER A 15 5.40 -16.68 -0.20
C SER A 15 4.89 -16.44 -1.62
N GLY A 16 4.97 -15.21 -2.13
CA GLY A 16 4.55 -14.85 -3.49
C GLY A 16 3.03 -14.78 -3.71
N ASP A 17 2.22 -14.71 -2.65
CA ASP A 17 0.76 -14.68 -2.74
C ASP A 17 0.23 -13.26 -2.98
N VAL A 18 0.20 -12.85 -4.25
CA VAL A 18 -0.25 -11.51 -4.69
C VAL A 18 -1.73 -11.25 -4.38
N SER A 19 -2.57 -12.29 -4.34
CA SER A 19 -3.98 -12.13 -3.97
C SER A 19 -4.08 -11.78 -2.49
N LYS A 20 -3.36 -12.55 -1.65
CA LYS A 20 -3.34 -12.32 -0.22
C LYS A 20 -2.76 -10.95 0.12
N TRP A 21 -1.71 -10.55 -0.60
CA TRP A 21 -1.13 -9.22 -0.49
C TRP A 21 -2.17 -8.11 -0.66
N GLY A 22 -3.04 -8.19 -1.68
CA GLY A 22 -4.05 -7.16 -1.93
C GLY A 22 -5.05 -6.99 -0.79
N GLU A 23 -5.44 -8.09 -0.15
CA GLU A 23 -6.27 -8.07 1.06
C GLU A 23 -5.54 -7.40 2.23
N LEU A 24 -4.28 -7.78 2.46
CA LEU A 24 -3.47 -7.26 3.56
C LEU A 24 -3.16 -5.77 3.37
N ASN A 25 -2.94 -5.32 2.13
CA ASN A 25 -2.74 -3.91 1.79
C ASN A 25 -3.94 -3.07 2.20
N ARG A 26 -5.14 -3.54 1.84
CA ARG A 26 -6.39 -2.88 2.21
C ARG A 26 -6.58 -2.84 3.73
N GLU A 27 -6.31 -3.95 4.41
CA GLU A 27 -6.45 -4.05 5.87
C GLU A 27 -5.44 -3.16 6.60
N PHE A 28 -4.20 -3.04 6.12
CA PHE A 28 -3.20 -2.11 6.63
C PHE A 28 -3.70 -0.66 6.62
N HIS A 29 -4.08 -0.17 5.44
CA HIS A 29 -4.59 1.20 5.31
C HIS A 29 -5.87 1.43 6.11
N ASP A 30 -6.77 0.44 6.16
CA ASP A 30 -8.00 0.55 6.94
C ASP A 30 -7.71 0.70 8.44
N ARG A 31 -6.78 -0.08 8.99
CA ARG A 31 -6.35 0.02 10.39
C ARG A 31 -5.67 1.36 10.68
N LEU A 32 -4.81 1.81 9.77
CA LEU A 32 -4.12 3.09 9.89
C LEU A 32 -5.12 4.25 9.95
N TYR A 33 -6.12 4.26 9.06
CA TYR A 33 -7.07 5.37 8.95
C TYR A 33 -8.20 5.32 9.97
N ARG A 34 -8.54 4.16 10.55
CA ARG A 34 -9.60 4.02 11.57
C ARG A 34 -9.39 4.95 12.77
N ALA A 35 -8.15 5.22 13.14
CA ALA A 35 -7.81 6.13 14.22
C ALA A 35 -8.31 7.57 14.00
N SER A 36 -8.59 7.97 12.75
CA SER A 36 -9.09 9.31 12.42
C SER A 36 -10.53 9.59 12.88
N ASN A 37 -11.31 8.53 13.16
CA ASN A 37 -12.75 8.63 13.48
C ASN A 37 -13.59 9.40 12.44
N ARG A 38 -13.29 9.23 11.14
CA ARG A 38 -13.99 9.89 10.01
C ARG A 38 -14.75 8.87 9.13
N PRO A 39 -15.88 8.31 9.59
CA PRO A 39 -16.52 7.16 8.92
C PRO A 39 -16.90 7.40 7.45
N LYS A 40 -17.41 8.60 7.10
CA LYS A 40 -17.76 8.94 5.71
C LYS A 40 -16.51 9.04 4.80
N THR A 41 -15.42 9.59 5.32
CA THR A 41 -14.15 9.67 4.58
C THR A 41 -13.55 8.29 4.37
N LEU A 42 -13.60 7.43 5.40
CA LEU A 42 -13.14 6.04 5.30
C LEU A 42 -13.91 5.25 4.25
N GLU A 43 -15.22 5.47 4.14
CA GLU A 43 -16.05 4.84 3.10
C GLU A 43 -15.60 5.23 1.68
N ILE A 44 -15.35 6.52 1.45
CA ILE A 44 -14.81 7.03 0.17
C ILE A 44 -13.44 6.41 -0.12
N ILE A 45 -12.54 6.39 0.86
CA ILE A 45 -11.20 5.80 0.70
C ILE A 45 -11.30 4.30 0.35
N ARG A 46 -12.17 3.54 1.03
CA ARG A 46 -12.40 2.12 0.74
C ARG A 46 -12.92 1.91 -0.68
N MET A 47 -13.84 2.75 -1.13
CA MET A 47 -14.36 2.69 -2.50
C MET A 47 -13.25 2.92 -3.54
N ILE A 48 -12.42 3.96 -3.33
CA ILE A 48 -11.27 4.24 -4.20
C ILE A 48 -10.30 3.05 -4.18
N GLY A 49 -9.91 2.58 -2.99
CA GLY A 49 -8.99 1.45 -2.83
C GLY A 49 -9.48 0.17 -3.51
N ASN A 50 -10.77 -0.16 -3.42
CA ASN A 50 -11.33 -1.33 -4.12
C ASN A 50 -11.24 -1.19 -5.64
N ASN A 51 -11.40 0.04 -6.15
CA ASN A 51 -11.30 0.32 -7.58
C ASN A 51 -9.85 0.37 -8.08
N THR A 52 -8.85 0.51 -7.19
CA THR A 52 -7.45 0.66 -7.58
C THR A 52 -6.55 -0.51 -7.17
N VAL A 53 -6.95 -1.35 -6.21
CA VAL A 53 -6.09 -2.43 -5.67
C VAL A 53 -5.56 -3.39 -6.74
N ARG A 54 -6.37 -3.68 -7.78
CA ARG A 54 -5.93 -4.53 -8.91
C ARG A 54 -4.73 -3.96 -9.67
N PHE A 55 -4.57 -2.63 -9.69
CA PHE A 55 -3.43 -1.99 -10.34
C PHE A 55 -2.16 -2.14 -9.49
N ALA A 56 -2.27 -2.04 -8.16
CA ALA A 56 -1.15 -2.30 -7.27
C ALA A 56 -0.73 -3.78 -7.31
N GLN A 57 -1.70 -4.71 -7.36
CA GLN A 57 -1.43 -6.13 -7.58
C GLN A 57 -0.73 -6.40 -8.92
N ALA A 58 -1.19 -5.76 -10.00
CA ALA A 58 -0.55 -5.87 -11.31
C ALA A 58 0.87 -5.28 -11.30
N GLN A 59 1.08 -4.14 -10.63
CA GLN A 59 2.39 -3.53 -10.48
C GLN A 59 3.37 -4.48 -9.80
N LEU A 60 2.99 -5.07 -8.67
CA LEU A 60 3.86 -6.02 -7.97
C LEU A 60 4.13 -7.28 -8.79
N ALA A 61 3.10 -7.84 -9.44
CA ALA A 61 3.24 -9.03 -10.27
C ALA A 61 4.19 -8.81 -11.46
N LEU A 62 4.22 -7.58 -12.02
CA LEU A 62 5.05 -7.26 -13.19
C LEU A 62 6.45 -6.76 -12.83
N SER A 63 6.59 -5.99 -11.75
CA SER A 63 7.84 -5.33 -11.37
C SER A 63 8.68 -6.16 -10.39
N GLY A 64 8.05 -7.01 -9.57
CA GLY A 64 8.72 -7.71 -8.48
C GLY A 64 9.24 -6.80 -7.36
N GLU A 65 8.80 -5.54 -7.28
CA GLU A 65 9.29 -4.54 -6.31
C GLU A 65 8.74 -4.73 -4.88
N THR A 66 8.75 -5.96 -4.38
CA THR A 66 8.21 -6.32 -3.05
C THR A 66 8.95 -5.62 -1.92
N ASP A 67 10.29 -5.57 -1.99
CA ASP A 67 11.11 -4.95 -0.95
C ASP A 67 10.85 -3.44 -0.82
N ARG A 68 10.49 -2.77 -1.93
CA ARG A 68 10.16 -1.34 -1.89
C ARG A 68 8.83 -1.13 -1.18
N ALA A 69 7.82 -1.90 -1.56
CA ALA A 69 6.49 -1.81 -0.96
C ALA A 69 6.53 -2.11 0.54
N GLU A 70 7.30 -3.11 0.99
CA GLU A 70 7.55 -3.35 2.42
C GLU A 70 8.09 -2.10 3.12
N ARG A 71 9.23 -1.57 2.64
CA ARG A 71 9.86 -0.38 3.24
C ARG A 71 8.94 0.83 3.31
N GLU A 72 8.22 1.12 2.24
CA GLU A 72 7.30 2.27 2.18
C GLU A 72 6.20 2.17 3.25
N HIS A 73 5.59 0.99 3.44
CA HIS A 73 4.54 0.82 4.46
C HIS A 73 5.06 0.98 5.89
N HIS A 74 6.25 0.43 6.17
CA HIS A 74 6.90 0.60 7.48
C HIS A 74 7.23 2.08 7.74
N GLN A 75 7.76 2.82 6.75
CA GLN A 75 8.06 4.24 6.88
C GLN A 75 6.80 5.08 7.15
N ILE A 76 5.72 4.84 6.40
CA ILE A 76 4.43 5.51 6.63
C ILE A 76 3.94 5.26 8.06
N PHE A 77 4.00 4.00 8.50
CA PHE A 77 3.52 3.63 9.82
C PHE A 77 4.34 4.30 10.94
N GLU A 78 5.67 4.28 10.86
CA GLU A 78 6.53 4.90 11.85
C GLU A 78 6.34 6.41 11.91
N ALA A 79 6.17 7.09 10.77
CA ALA A 79 5.84 8.51 10.74
C ALA A 79 4.47 8.81 11.41
N CYS A 80 3.45 7.98 11.16
CA CYS A 80 2.16 8.09 11.84
C CYS A 80 2.29 7.87 13.35
N LYS A 81 3.07 6.87 13.77
CA LYS A 81 3.30 6.52 15.17
C LYS A 81 4.05 7.62 15.92
N ALA A 82 5.00 8.28 15.26
CA ALA A 82 5.72 9.44 15.79
C ALA A 82 4.85 10.71 15.84
N GLY A 83 3.68 10.72 15.17
CA GLY A 83 2.81 11.90 15.06
C GLY A 83 3.30 12.93 14.03
N ASN A 84 4.24 12.55 13.16
CA ASN A 84 4.80 13.40 12.12
C ASN A 84 3.85 13.46 10.91
N VAL A 85 2.81 14.28 11.01
CA VAL A 85 1.73 14.32 10.01
C VAL A 85 2.25 14.66 8.60
N ASP A 86 3.07 15.71 8.47
CA ASP A 86 3.55 16.15 7.15
C ASP A 86 4.42 15.08 6.47
N GLU A 87 5.27 14.41 7.24
CA GLU A 87 6.11 13.31 6.77
C GLU A 87 5.25 12.11 6.35
N ALA A 88 4.28 11.71 7.18
CA ALA A 88 3.39 10.59 6.87
C ALA A 88 2.56 10.84 5.60
N VAL A 89 2.08 12.07 5.41
CA VAL A 89 1.32 12.47 4.21
C VAL A 89 2.22 12.47 2.97
N GLY A 90 3.44 12.99 3.08
CA GLY A 90 4.42 12.96 1.99
C GLY A 90 4.77 11.54 1.56
N LEU A 91 5.15 10.68 2.53
CA LEU A 91 5.45 9.27 2.28
C LEU A 91 4.29 8.52 1.64
N LEU A 92 3.06 8.79 2.07
CA LEU A 92 1.87 8.17 1.48
C LEU A 92 1.62 8.63 0.04
N ALA A 93 1.82 9.92 -0.25
CA ALA A 93 1.69 10.45 -1.60
C ALA A 93 2.73 9.81 -2.54
N ASP A 94 4.00 9.79 -2.12
CA ASP A 94 5.10 9.18 -2.86
C ASP A 94 4.84 7.68 -3.11
N HIS A 95 4.37 6.94 -2.09
CA HIS A 95 4.03 5.53 -2.23
C HIS A 95 2.97 5.27 -3.32
N ILE A 96 1.91 6.08 -3.36
CA ILE A 96 0.84 5.96 -4.37
C ILE A 96 1.37 6.29 -5.77
N GLU A 97 2.16 7.37 -5.88
CA GLU A 97 2.72 7.82 -7.17
C GLU A 97 3.75 6.84 -7.71
N ASN A 98 4.66 6.34 -6.86
CA ASN A 98 5.67 5.34 -7.22
C ASN A 98 5.03 4.05 -7.73
N SER A 99 3.95 3.60 -7.08
CA SER A 99 3.20 2.42 -7.51
C SER A 99 2.55 2.64 -8.88
N ALA A 100 1.96 3.82 -9.13
CA ALA A 100 1.38 4.15 -10.42
C ALA A 100 2.43 4.23 -11.54
N ASN A 101 3.56 4.91 -11.28
CA ASN A 101 4.65 5.08 -12.25
C ASN A 101 5.28 3.73 -12.61
N SER A 102 5.57 2.88 -11.61
CA SER A 102 6.12 1.53 -11.83
C SER A 102 5.21 0.67 -12.70
N LEU A 103 3.90 0.69 -12.47
CA LEU A 103 2.94 -0.01 -13.33
C LEU A 103 3.00 0.50 -14.76
N MET A 104 2.97 1.82 -14.94
CA MET A 104 2.98 2.43 -16.27
C MET A 104 4.25 2.07 -17.05
N ASP A 105 5.39 2.03 -16.39
CA ASP A 105 6.66 1.63 -17.00
C ASP A 105 6.69 0.15 -17.36
N CYS A 106 6.19 -0.74 -16.49
CA CYS A 106 6.02 -2.15 -16.82
C CYS A 106 5.13 -2.35 -18.07
N LEU A 107 3.99 -1.64 -18.14
CA LEU A 107 3.07 -1.72 -19.28
C LEU A 107 3.65 -1.14 -20.57
N ARG A 108 4.48 -0.10 -20.49
CA ARG A 108 5.19 0.45 -21.65
C ARG A 108 6.23 -0.55 -22.18
N ASN A 109 6.98 -1.18 -21.29
CA ASN A 109 8.01 -2.15 -21.66
C ASN A 109 7.40 -3.43 -22.24
N ALA A 110 6.27 -3.91 -21.72
CA ALA A 110 5.58 -5.10 -22.22
C ALA A 110 4.93 -4.92 -23.61
N ARG A 111 4.84 -3.69 -24.13
CA ARG A 111 4.30 -3.37 -25.46
C ARG A 111 5.36 -3.29 -26.55
N GLN A 112 6.64 -3.31 -26.18
CA GLN A 112 7.77 -3.36 -27.12
C GLN A 112 8.13 -4.80 -27.44
#